data_AF-A0A1Y1LL72-F1
#
_entry.id   AF-A0A1Y1LL72-F1
#
_cell.length_a   1.000
_cell.length_b   1.000
_cell.length_c   1.000
_cell.angle_alpha   90.00
_cell.angle_beta   90.00
_cell.angle_gamma   90.00
#
_symmetry.space_group_name_H-M   'P 1'
#
loop_
_entity.id
_entity.type
_entity.pdbx_description
1 polymer ?
#
loop_
_entity_poly.entity_id
_entity_poly.type
_entity_poly.pdbx_seq_one_letter_code
_entity_poly.pdbx_strand_id
1 'polypeptide(L)'
;QTQKAEECQAKHSPYLLTLLSKRVSLCQSMLDNLRNRLESIGSPLLATHEKLISILRQISFANTKSKFSTSEVQKLRNQLLDVGSKRKDGKFVAEDGTVPPGEAEISELYERCVQWSGIVLERKGNVHESWRPTYDVLVGIRNDLEKLSFTQAWSLRETDLYDFQRQLDKIDENRQNGNFYDDKGRPADLWTQRTMLYLIRRSYAYIYSFMIASEPVSEALLPIYNQLQTLKRCLVEVKKNGGVTSVRELYPYSMKLNSLDNMRVDGKFIVNGDIPEGQGSVS
;
A
#
# COMPACT_ATOMS: atom_id res chain seq x y z
N GLN A 1 16.80 20.88 -19.95
CA GLN A 1 15.89 20.55 -18.83
C GLN A 1 15.09 21.75 -18.37
N THR A 2 15.65 22.98 -18.41
CA THR A 2 15.00 24.24 -18.04
C THR A 2 13.78 24.60 -18.91
N GLN A 3 13.83 24.38 -20.23
CA GLN A 3 12.70 24.66 -21.14
C GLN A 3 11.43 23.83 -20.88
N LYS A 4 11.56 22.57 -20.43
CA LYS A 4 10.40 21.72 -20.09
C LYS A 4 9.69 22.17 -18.81
N ALA A 5 10.43 22.79 -17.88
CA ALA A 5 9.86 23.31 -16.64
C ALA A 5 9.06 24.61 -16.88
N GLU A 6 9.54 25.46 -17.78
CA GLU A 6 8.90 26.73 -18.14
C GLU A 6 7.59 26.52 -18.95
N GLU A 7 7.55 25.54 -19.87
CA GLU A 7 6.32 25.20 -20.60
C GLU A 7 5.22 24.60 -19.71
N CYS A 8 5.58 23.84 -18.67
CA CYS A 8 4.63 23.30 -17.70
C CYS A 8 4.02 24.38 -16.80
N GLN A 9 4.78 25.41 -16.44
CA GLN A 9 4.29 26.53 -15.61
C GLN A 9 3.21 27.36 -16.31
N ALA A 10 3.21 27.42 -17.65
CA ALA A 10 2.22 28.17 -18.42
C ALA A 10 0.84 27.46 -18.51
N LYS A 11 0.76 26.14 -18.27
CA LYS A 11 -0.48 25.35 -18.46
C LYS A 11 -1.31 25.12 -17.19
N HIS A 12 -0.75 25.32 -16.00
CA HIS A 12 -1.42 24.97 -14.75
C HIS A 12 -1.64 26.19 -13.84
N SER A 13 -2.76 26.20 -13.13
CA SER A 13 -3.12 27.29 -12.22
C SER A 13 -2.00 27.56 -11.19
N PRO A 14 -1.56 28.82 -11.00
CA PRO A 14 -0.55 29.16 -10.00
C PRO A 14 -0.92 28.72 -8.57
N TYR A 15 -2.21 28.69 -8.26
CA TYR A 15 -2.73 28.20 -6.98
C TYR A 15 -2.47 26.69 -6.81
N LEU A 16 -2.70 25.90 -7.85
CA LEU A 16 -2.43 24.46 -7.86
C LEU A 16 -0.94 24.19 -7.65
N LEU A 17 -0.07 24.91 -8.37
CA LEU A 17 1.38 24.79 -8.23
C LEU A 17 1.83 25.12 -6.79
N THR A 18 1.27 26.18 -6.21
CA THR A 18 1.55 26.56 -4.81
C THR A 18 1.11 25.48 -3.83
N LEU A 19 -0.09 24.92 -4.00
CA LEU A 19 -0.61 23.87 -3.15
C LEU A 19 0.27 22.61 -3.20
N LEU A 20 0.63 22.15 -4.41
CA LEU A 20 1.47 20.98 -4.61
C LEU A 20 2.88 21.19 -4.05
N SER A 21 3.47 22.37 -4.27
CA SER A 21 4.79 22.71 -3.71
C SER A 21 4.81 22.65 -2.18
N LYS A 22 3.78 23.20 -1.51
CA LYS A 22 3.64 23.12 -0.05
C LYS A 22 3.51 21.68 0.44
N ARG A 23 2.71 20.85 -0.25
CA ARG A 23 2.55 19.43 0.11
C ARG A 23 3.85 18.65 -0.05
N VAL A 24 4.58 18.85 -1.15
CA VAL A 24 5.89 18.23 -1.39
C VAL A 24 6.88 18.62 -0.30
N SER A 25 6.94 19.91 0.06
CA SER A 25 7.82 20.38 1.13
C SER A 25 7.49 19.72 2.46
N LEU A 26 6.20 19.59 2.81
CA LEU A 26 5.78 18.90 4.04
C LEU A 26 6.22 17.43 4.05
N CYS A 27 5.97 16.71 2.96
CA CYS A 27 6.39 15.32 2.82
C CYS A 27 7.90 15.16 2.96
N GLN A 28 8.69 16.06 2.34
CA GLN A 28 10.15 16.04 2.44
C GLN A 28 10.62 16.28 3.88
N SER A 29 10.06 17.28 4.57
CA SER A 29 10.41 17.55 5.97
C SER A 29 10.07 16.39 6.90
N MET A 30 8.93 15.72 6.68
CA MET A 30 8.56 14.51 7.43
C MET A 30 9.52 13.34 7.15
N LEU A 31 9.90 13.15 5.87
CA LEU A 31 10.86 12.13 5.47
C LEU A 31 12.22 12.36 6.12
N ASP A 32 12.72 13.59 6.11
CA ASP A 32 14.01 13.96 6.70
C ASP A 32 14.00 13.72 8.22
N ASN A 33 12.91 14.04 8.91
CA ASN A 33 12.76 13.72 10.33
C ASN A 33 12.86 12.21 10.60
N LEU A 34 12.15 11.40 9.81
CA LEU A 34 12.17 9.94 9.96
C LEU A 34 13.54 9.34 9.64
N ARG A 35 14.22 9.85 8.61
CA ARG A 35 15.58 9.44 8.24
C ARG A 35 16.57 9.75 9.35
N ASN A 36 16.58 10.98 9.86
CA ASN A 36 17.48 11.40 10.94
C ASN A 36 17.29 10.53 12.19
N ARG A 37 16.05 10.14 12.52
CA ARG A 37 15.79 9.20 13.62
C ARG A 37 16.39 7.82 13.36
N LEU A 38 16.22 7.28 12.15
CA LEU A 38 16.78 5.97 11.80
C LEU A 38 18.32 5.98 11.75
N GLU A 39 18.92 7.06 11.24
CA GLU A 39 20.39 7.23 11.19
C GLU A 39 21.01 7.31 12.59
N SER A 40 20.25 7.74 13.60
CA SER A 40 20.72 7.75 14.98
C SER A 40 20.88 6.36 15.61
N ILE A 41 20.30 5.31 14.99
CA ILE A 41 20.40 3.93 15.44
C ILE A 41 21.68 3.31 14.87
N GLY A 42 22.67 3.10 15.72
CA GLY A 42 23.97 2.55 15.32
C GLY A 42 23.89 1.07 14.90
N SER A 43 24.85 0.63 14.09
CA SER A 43 25.09 -0.81 13.87
C SER A 43 25.58 -1.45 15.19
N PRO A 44 25.12 -2.66 15.59
CA PRO A 44 24.24 -3.61 14.88
C PRO A 44 22.74 -3.47 15.21
N LEU A 45 22.33 -2.40 15.91
CA LEU A 45 20.97 -2.25 16.41
C LEU A 45 19.93 -2.05 15.31
N LEU A 46 20.32 -1.55 14.13
CA LEU A 46 19.41 -1.38 13.00
C LEU A 46 18.78 -2.73 12.56
N ALA A 47 19.57 -3.79 12.47
CA ALA A 47 19.06 -5.13 12.13
C ALA A 47 18.13 -5.67 13.23
N THR A 48 18.41 -5.34 14.49
CA THR A 48 17.54 -5.69 15.63
C THR A 48 16.22 -4.94 15.53
N HIS A 49 16.27 -3.63 15.23
CA HIS A 49 15.10 -2.79 15.01
C HIS A 49 14.20 -3.37 13.90
N GLU A 50 14.76 -3.66 12.73
CA GLU A 50 14.00 -4.25 11.61
C GLU A 50 13.35 -5.59 11.98
N LYS A 51 14.07 -6.45 12.70
CA LYS A 51 13.55 -7.72 13.20
C LYS A 51 12.38 -7.51 14.17
N LEU A 52 12.49 -6.57 15.11
CA LEU A 52 11.42 -6.25 16.06
C LEU A 52 10.17 -5.70 15.34
N ILE A 53 10.35 -4.79 14.38
CA ILE A 53 9.27 -4.23 13.57
C ILE A 53 8.59 -5.32 12.73
N SER A 54 9.37 -6.23 12.14
CA SER A 54 8.84 -7.37 11.37
C SER A 54 7.97 -8.27 12.25
N ILE A 55 8.45 -8.66 13.43
CA ILE A 55 7.68 -9.49 14.36
C ILE A 55 6.42 -8.76 14.84
N LEU A 56 6.51 -7.47 15.16
CA LEU A 56 5.35 -6.65 15.55
C LEU A 56 4.26 -6.64 14.47
N ARG A 57 4.65 -6.48 13.20
CA ARG A 57 3.72 -6.52 12.05
C ARG A 57 3.07 -7.90 11.91
N GLN A 58 3.83 -8.98 12.08
CA GLN A 58 3.32 -10.36 12.01
C GLN A 58 2.34 -10.67 13.14
N ILE A 59 2.65 -10.25 14.38
CA ILE A 59 1.73 -10.42 15.52
C ILE A 59 0.44 -9.64 15.28
N SER A 60 0.54 -8.40 14.79
CA SER A 60 -0.62 -7.55 14.50
C SER A 60 -1.48 -8.13 13.36
N PHE A 61 -0.85 -8.72 12.34
CA PHE A 61 -1.55 -9.46 11.29
C PHE A 61 -2.30 -10.67 11.85
N ALA A 62 -1.59 -11.54 12.60
CA ALA A 62 -2.18 -12.72 13.23
C ALA A 62 -3.36 -12.39 14.14
N ASN A 63 -3.30 -11.26 14.85
CA ASN A 63 -4.36 -10.72 15.70
C ASN A 63 -5.65 -10.37 14.94
N THR A 64 -5.57 -10.11 13.63
CA THR A 64 -6.72 -9.70 12.79
C THR A 64 -7.19 -10.81 11.85
N LYS A 65 -6.63 -12.02 11.95
CA LYS A 65 -7.11 -13.17 11.17
C LYS A 65 -8.48 -13.60 11.65
N SER A 66 -9.30 -14.10 10.72
CA SER A 66 -10.63 -14.64 11.01
C SER A 66 -10.60 -15.78 12.04
N LYS A 67 -9.51 -16.55 12.09
CA LYS A 67 -9.22 -17.55 13.11
C LYS A 67 -7.90 -17.22 13.78
N PHE A 68 -7.97 -16.83 15.06
CA PHE A 68 -6.79 -16.54 15.85
C PHE A 68 -5.98 -17.82 16.13
N SER A 69 -4.68 -17.77 15.88
CA SER A 69 -3.76 -18.87 16.15
C SER A 69 -2.84 -18.55 17.32
N THR A 70 -3.15 -19.10 18.49
CA THR A 70 -2.32 -18.95 19.70
C THR A 70 -0.89 -19.47 19.46
N SER A 71 -0.75 -20.58 18.74
CA SER A 71 0.56 -21.18 18.46
C SER A 71 1.42 -20.31 17.53
N GLU A 72 0.81 -19.63 16.55
CA GLU A 72 1.50 -18.67 15.69
C GLU A 72 2.03 -17.48 16.49
N VAL A 73 1.18 -16.86 17.30
CA VAL A 73 1.59 -15.71 18.13
C VAL A 73 2.61 -16.12 19.18
N GLN A 74 2.50 -17.32 19.77
CA GLN A 74 3.49 -17.82 20.72
C GLN A 74 4.86 -18.04 20.06
N LYS A 75 4.91 -18.56 18.82
CA LYS A 75 6.17 -18.69 18.06
C LYS A 75 6.83 -17.32 17.84
N LEU A 76 6.04 -16.32 17.47
CA LEU A 76 6.52 -14.95 17.28
C LEU A 76 6.99 -14.31 18.60
N ARG A 77 6.26 -14.55 19.70
CA ARG A 77 6.66 -14.13 21.05
C ARG A 77 7.98 -14.76 21.46
N ASN A 78 8.18 -16.06 21.20
CA ASN A 78 9.45 -16.73 21.50
C ASN A 78 10.61 -16.10 20.71
N GLN A 79 10.41 -15.76 19.43
CA GLN A 79 11.42 -15.03 18.65
C GLN A 79 11.75 -13.65 19.24
N LEU A 80 10.78 -12.94 19.83
CA LEU A 80 11.06 -11.72 20.60
C LEU A 80 11.93 -12.05 21.81
N LEU A 81 11.56 -13.03 22.62
CA LEU A 81 12.33 -13.43 23.80
C LEU A 81 13.77 -13.83 23.45
N ASP A 82 13.97 -14.51 22.32
CA ASP A 82 15.31 -14.85 21.79
C ASP A 82 16.12 -13.63 21.34
N VAL A 83 15.45 -12.55 20.91
CA VAL A 83 16.12 -11.26 20.68
C VAL A 83 16.51 -10.63 22.02
N GLY A 84 15.61 -10.67 23.00
CA GLY A 84 15.85 -10.12 24.33
C GLY A 84 16.93 -10.84 25.14
N SER A 85 17.14 -12.15 24.91
CA SER A 85 18.19 -12.93 25.60
C SER A 85 19.61 -12.48 25.26
N LYS A 86 19.77 -11.70 24.18
CA LYS A 86 21.04 -11.07 23.80
C LYS A 86 21.34 -9.79 24.58
N ARG A 87 20.38 -9.26 25.34
CA ARG A 87 20.58 -8.07 26.18
C ARG A 87 21.46 -8.45 27.38
N LYS A 88 22.40 -7.58 27.73
CA LYS A 88 23.18 -7.65 28.98
C LYS A 88 22.72 -6.53 29.90
N ASP A 89 22.38 -6.87 31.14
CA ASP A 89 21.84 -5.92 32.13
C ASP A 89 20.64 -5.09 31.60
N GLY A 90 19.79 -5.74 30.80
CA GLY A 90 18.65 -5.08 30.17
C GLY A 90 19.01 -4.15 29.01
N LYS A 91 20.23 -4.20 28.47
CA LYS A 91 20.64 -3.36 27.33
C LYS A 91 21.13 -4.17 26.14
N PHE A 92 20.85 -3.69 24.93
CA PHE A 92 21.50 -4.25 23.74
C PHE A 92 22.93 -3.71 23.62
N VAL A 93 23.89 -4.62 23.57
CA VAL A 93 25.32 -4.28 23.48
C VAL A 93 25.92 -4.83 22.18
N ALA A 94 26.97 -4.19 21.69
CA ALA A 94 27.78 -4.71 20.60
C ALA A 94 28.67 -5.89 21.05
N GLU A 95 29.35 -6.54 20.10
CA GLU A 95 30.20 -7.71 20.37
C GLU A 95 31.34 -7.40 21.36
N ASP A 96 31.85 -6.17 21.33
CA ASP A 96 32.87 -5.65 22.25
C ASP A 96 32.32 -5.25 23.63
N GLY A 97 31.00 -5.36 23.85
CA GLY A 97 30.32 -5.00 25.10
C GLY A 97 29.94 -3.52 25.22
N THR A 98 30.22 -2.70 24.22
CA THR A 98 29.80 -1.28 24.21
C THR A 98 28.31 -1.13 23.96
N VAL A 99 27.72 -0.04 24.44
CA VAL A 99 26.30 0.29 24.20
C VAL A 99 26.20 1.15 22.94
N PRO A 100 25.58 0.67 21.85
CA PRO A 100 25.48 1.43 20.62
C PRO A 100 24.50 2.61 20.73
N PRO A 101 24.65 3.66 19.91
CA PRO A 101 23.65 4.71 19.77
C PRO A 101 22.27 4.15 19.42
N GLY A 102 21.22 4.69 20.05
CA GLY A 102 19.83 4.25 19.87
C GLY A 102 19.40 3.07 20.76
N GLU A 103 20.26 2.55 21.64
CA GLU A 103 19.94 1.40 22.51
C GLU A 103 18.65 1.57 23.31
N ALA A 104 18.46 2.74 23.95
CA ALA A 104 17.27 2.99 24.75
C ALA A 104 15.96 2.90 23.93
N GLU A 105 15.96 3.43 22.70
CA GLU A 105 14.80 3.37 21.80
C GLU A 105 14.51 1.92 21.36
N ILE A 106 15.54 1.12 21.12
CA ILE A 106 15.38 -0.29 20.74
C ILE A 106 14.92 -1.15 21.92
N SER A 107 15.43 -0.88 23.12
CA SER A 107 14.98 -1.52 24.37
C SER A 107 13.51 -1.22 24.65
N GLU A 108 13.09 0.04 24.51
CA GLU A 108 11.68 0.43 24.64
C GLU A 108 10.81 -0.26 23.58
N LEU A 109 11.26 -0.28 22.31
CA LEU A 109 10.55 -0.98 21.24
C LEU A 109 10.39 -2.47 21.54
N TYR A 110 11.45 -3.13 22.01
CA TYR A 110 11.43 -4.53 22.39
C TYR A 110 10.39 -4.78 23.49
N GLU A 111 10.41 -3.99 24.56
CA GLU A 111 9.48 -4.13 25.68
C GLU A 111 8.04 -3.94 25.24
N ARG A 112 7.77 -2.94 24.39
CA ARG A 112 6.46 -2.70 23.79
C ARG A 112 5.99 -3.86 22.91
N CYS A 113 6.90 -4.49 22.15
CA CYS A 113 6.60 -5.67 21.35
C CYS A 113 6.25 -6.88 22.24
N VAL A 114 7.00 -7.10 23.32
CA VAL A 114 6.74 -8.18 24.29
C VAL A 114 5.41 -7.94 24.99
N GLN A 115 5.14 -6.73 25.47
CA GLN A 115 3.86 -6.37 26.08
C GLN A 115 2.70 -6.59 25.10
N TRP A 116 2.84 -6.09 23.86
CA TRP A 116 1.81 -6.26 22.83
C TRP A 116 1.50 -7.74 22.56
N SER A 117 2.52 -8.58 22.46
CA SER A 117 2.32 -10.03 22.26
C SER A 117 1.54 -10.68 23.41
N GLY A 118 1.73 -10.21 24.66
CA GLY A 118 0.97 -10.68 25.81
C GLY A 118 -0.50 -10.31 25.72
N ILE A 119 -0.80 -9.03 25.44
CA ILE A 119 -2.16 -8.52 25.27
C ILE A 119 -2.88 -9.28 24.13
N VAL A 120 -2.20 -9.53 23.02
CA VAL A 120 -2.76 -10.28 21.89
C VAL A 120 -3.07 -11.74 22.27
N LEU A 121 -2.19 -12.40 23.02
CA LEU A 121 -2.41 -13.78 23.49
C LEU A 121 -3.55 -13.88 24.52
N GLU A 122 -3.77 -12.83 25.30
CA GLU A 122 -4.89 -12.74 26.24
C GLU A 122 -6.21 -12.48 25.52
N ARG A 123 -6.25 -11.47 24.64
CA ARG A 123 -7.47 -11.03 23.95
C ARG A 123 -7.91 -11.96 22.82
N LYS A 124 -6.97 -12.63 22.15
CA LYS A 124 -7.21 -13.64 21.10
C LYS A 124 -8.15 -13.17 19.98
N GLY A 125 -7.99 -11.93 19.54
CA GLY A 125 -8.83 -11.37 18.46
C GLY A 125 -10.26 -10.99 18.89
N ASN A 126 -10.61 -11.07 20.18
CA ASN A 126 -11.95 -10.74 20.64
C ASN A 126 -12.18 -9.22 20.63
N VAL A 127 -13.07 -8.76 19.75
CA VAL A 127 -13.44 -7.35 19.61
C VAL A 127 -14.71 -7.10 20.42
N HIS A 128 -14.68 -6.08 21.28
CA HIS A 128 -15.87 -5.69 22.03
C HIS A 128 -16.93 -5.10 21.10
N GLU A 129 -18.20 -5.38 21.36
CA GLU A 129 -19.32 -5.07 20.45
C GLU A 129 -19.39 -3.61 20.03
N SER A 130 -19.09 -2.68 20.95
CA SER A 130 -19.06 -1.22 20.65
C SER A 130 -18.07 -0.83 19.55
N TRP A 131 -17.08 -1.67 19.26
CA TRP A 131 -16.04 -1.43 18.28
C TRP A 131 -16.20 -2.29 17.03
N ARG A 132 -17.16 -3.23 17.05
CA ARG A 132 -17.40 -4.19 15.99
C ARG A 132 -17.70 -3.51 14.64
N PRO A 133 -18.56 -2.47 14.57
CA PRO A 133 -18.86 -1.80 13.30
C PRO A 133 -17.61 -1.21 12.63
N THR A 134 -16.80 -0.46 13.37
CA THR A 134 -15.56 0.15 12.85
C THR A 134 -14.51 -0.91 12.51
N TYR A 135 -14.37 -1.93 13.36
CA TYR A 135 -13.42 -3.02 13.12
C TYR A 135 -13.73 -3.81 11.85
N ASP A 136 -15.00 -4.20 11.65
CA ASP A 136 -15.41 -5.00 10.51
C ASP A 136 -15.22 -4.23 9.19
N VAL A 137 -15.49 -2.92 9.17
CA VAL A 137 -15.16 -2.05 8.01
C VAL A 137 -13.66 -2.06 7.72
N LEU A 138 -12.81 -1.84 8.74
CA LEU A 138 -11.36 -1.81 8.57
C LEU A 138 -10.78 -3.15 8.10
N VAL A 139 -11.28 -4.27 8.63
CA VAL A 139 -10.89 -5.61 8.18
C VAL A 139 -11.35 -5.86 6.74
N GLY A 140 -12.57 -5.46 6.40
CA GLY A 140 -13.11 -5.55 5.03
C GLY A 140 -12.21 -4.83 4.03
N ILE A 141 -11.94 -3.54 4.27
CA ILE A 141 -11.05 -2.71 3.44
C ILE A 141 -9.68 -3.39 3.28
N ARG A 142 -9.07 -3.84 4.39
CA ARG A 142 -7.76 -4.50 4.33
C ARG A 142 -7.80 -5.76 3.48
N ASN A 143 -8.81 -6.60 3.64
CA ASN A 143 -8.93 -7.87 2.90
C ASN A 143 -9.17 -7.64 1.41
N ASP A 144 -9.99 -6.64 1.06
CA ASP A 144 -10.25 -6.29 -0.34
C ASP A 144 -8.99 -5.77 -1.01
N LEU A 145 -8.25 -4.86 -0.35
CA LEU A 145 -6.95 -4.38 -0.83
C LEU A 145 -5.90 -5.50 -0.91
N GLU A 146 -5.85 -6.40 0.06
CA GLU A 146 -4.98 -7.57 0.02
C GLU A 146 -5.30 -8.48 -1.16
N LYS A 147 -6.59 -8.74 -1.44
CA LYS A 147 -7.03 -9.49 -2.61
C LYS A 147 -6.61 -8.82 -3.91
N LEU A 148 -6.76 -7.49 -4.00
CA LEU A 148 -6.32 -6.70 -5.14
C LEU A 148 -4.81 -6.81 -5.37
N SER A 149 -4.01 -6.97 -4.31
CA SER A 149 -2.55 -7.12 -4.44
C SER A 149 -2.12 -8.39 -5.15
N PHE A 150 -2.97 -9.42 -5.20
CA PHE A 150 -2.72 -10.65 -5.94
C PHE A 150 -3.23 -10.60 -7.39
N THR A 151 -4.12 -9.66 -7.72
CA THR A 151 -4.60 -9.46 -9.09
C THR A 151 -3.66 -8.53 -9.85
N GLN A 152 -3.37 -8.80 -11.13
CA GLN A 152 -2.46 -7.96 -11.91
C GLN A 152 -2.97 -6.51 -11.97
N ALA A 153 -2.13 -5.59 -11.47
CA ALA A 153 -2.41 -4.16 -11.24
C ALA A 153 -2.81 -3.33 -12.48
N TRP A 154 -2.87 -3.94 -13.66
CA TRP A 154 -3.07 -3.26 -14.95
C TRP A 154 -4.50 -2.77 -15.16
N SER A 155 -5.46 -3.17 -14.33
CA SER A 155 -6.85 -2.71 -14.38
C SER A 155 -7.27 -1.87 -13.17
N LEU A 156 -6.36 -1.57 -12.25
CA LEU A 156 -6.70 -0.86 -11.02
C LEU A 156 -6.73 0.63 -11.28
N ARG A 157 -7.89 1.27 -11.10
CA ARG A 157 -8.07 2.70 -11.33
C ARG A 157 -7.82 3.49 -10.05
N GLU A 158 -7.42 4.75 -10.20
CA GLU A 158 -7.33 5.68 -9.06
C GLU A 158 -8.68 5.84 -8.35
N THR A 159 -9.79 5.83 -9.11
CA THR A 159 -11.15 5.87 -8.55
C THR A 159 -11.49 4.63 -7.72
N ASP A 160 -10.94 3.46 -8.07
CA ASP A 160 -11.17 2.23 -7.28
C ASP A 160 -10.48 2.31 -5.91
N LEU A 161 -9.39 3.08 -5.82
CA LEU A 161 -8.68 3.33 -4.55
C LEU A 161 -9.33 4.45 -3.73
N TYR A 162 -9.96 5.42 -4.40
CA TYR A 162 -10.56 6.59 -3.78
C TYR A 162 -11.64 6.23 -2.74
N ASP A 163 -12.49 5.24 -3.02
CA ASP A 163 -13.54 4.82 -2.09
C ASP A 163 -12.97 4.18 -0.81
N PHE A 164 -11.88 3.40 -0.94
CA PHE A 164 -11.16 2.88 0.21
C PHE A 164 -10.51 4.00 1.01
N GLN A 165 -9.83 4.92 0.33
CA GLN A 165 -9.17 6.06 0.96
C GLN A 165 -10.16 6.92 1.74
N ARG A 166 -11.31 7.28 1.15
CA ARG A 166 -12.33 8.09 1.82
C ARG A 166 -12.90 7.43 3.07
N GLN A 167 -13.11 6.11 3.04
CA GLN A 167 -13.57 5.37 4.22
C GLN A 167 -12.51 5.33 5.32
N LEU A 168 -11.24 5.14 4.96
CA LEU A 168 -10.12 5.18 5.90
C LEU A 168 -9.96 6.56 6.52
N ASP A 169 -9.96 7.62 5.70
CA ASP A 169 -9.83 9.02 6.14
C ASP A 169 -10.92 9.35 7.15
N LYS A 170 -12.18 9.01 6.84
CA LYS A 170 -13.31 9.22 7.77
C LYS A 170 -13.10 8.55 9.13
N ILE A 171 -12.55 7.32 9.16
CA ILE A 171 -12.28 6.62 10.42
C ILE A 171 -11.06 7.23 11.13
N ASP A 172 -10.02 7.59 10.39
CA ASP A 172 -8.76 8.08 10.94
C ASP A 172 -8.87 9.51 11.52
N GLU A 173 -9.64 10.37 10.85
CA GLU A 173 -9.92 11.76 11.25
C GLU A 173 -10.82 11.85 12.50
N ASN A 174 -11.61 10.81 12.79
CA ASN A 174 -12.44 10.76 14.00
C ASN A 174 -11.62 10.53 15.28
N ARG A 175 -10.31 10.29 15.18
CA ARG A 175 -9.44 10.13 16.35
C ARG A 175 -9.23 11.45 17.08
N GLN A 176 -9.27 11.38 18.41
CA GLN A 176 -8.94 12.52 19.28
C GLN A 176 -7.71 12.17 20.10
N ASN A 177 -6.69 13.03 20.07
CA ASN A 177 -5.40 12.79 20.75
C ASN A 177 -4.79 11.41 20.44
N GLY A 178 -4.98 10.94 19.20
CA GLY A 178 -4.48 9.65 18.74
C GLY A 178 -5.29 8.42 19.17
N ASN A 179 -6.41 8.59 19.87
CA ASN A 179 -7.30 7.49 20.30
C ASN A 179 -8.68 7.56 19.62
N PHE A 180 -9.39 6.43 19.59
CA PHE A 180 -10.77 6.32 19.10
C PHE A 180 -11.75 6.41 20.27
N TYR A 181 -12.96 6.88 19.98
CA TYR A 181 -14.04 7.00 20.97
C TYR A 181 -15.29 6.29 20.46
N ASP A 182 -15.96 5.53 21.33
CA ASP A 182 -17.22 4.87 20.99
C ASP A 182 -18.40 5.85 21.04
N ASP A 183 -19.61 5.37 20.70
CA ASP A 183 -20.83 6.20 20.70
C ASP A 183 -21.19 6.81 22.07
N LYS A 184 -20.57 6.32 23.14
CA LYS A 184 -20.73 6.83 24.52
C LYS A 184 -19.58 7.76 24.94
N GLY A 185 -18.67 8.10 24.04
CA GLY A 185 -17.51 8.93 24.31
C GLY A 185 -16.44 8.24 25.15
N ARG A 186 -16.38 6.90 25.16
CA ARG A 186 -15.36 6.15 25.91
C ARG A 186 -14.16 5.86 25.01
N PRO A 187 -12.92 6.06 25.50
CA PRO A 187 -11.73 5.80 24.70
C PRO A 187 -11.55 4.31 24.46
N ALA A 188 -10.98 3.96 23.29
CA ALA A 188 -10.58 2.59 23.01
C ALA A 188 -9.48 2.13 23.98
N ASP A 189 -9.58 0.88 24.42
CA ASP A 189 -8.50 0.21 25.16
C ASP A 189 -7.27 0.04 24.26
N LEU A 190 -6.11 -0.21 24.87
CA LEU A 190 -4.84 -0.31 24.14
C LEU A 190 -4.89 -1.37 23.02
N TRP A 191 -5.59 -2.48 23.25
CA TRP A 191 -5.76 -3.52 22.24
C TRP A 191 -6.55 -3.02 21.03
N THR A 192 -7.70 -2.40 21.28
CA THR A 192 -8.59 -1.92 20.23
C THR A 192 -7.92 -0.82 19.43
N GLN A 193 -7.35 0.17 20.12
CA GLN A 193 -6.64 1.29 19.50
C GLN A 193 -5.53 0.80 18.56
N ARG A 194 -4.64 -0.09 19.04
CA ARG A 194 -3.51 -0.58 18.24
C ARG A 194 -3.96 -1.47 17.09
N THR A 195 -5.00 -2.27 17.28
CA THR A 195 -5.55 -3.14 16.24
C THR A 195 -6.15 -2.32 15.11
N MET A 196 -6.98 -1.32 15.42
CA MET A 196 -7.55 -0.41 14.42
C MET A 196 -6.47 0.39 13.69
N LEU A 197 -5.48 0.93 14.43
CA LEU A 197 -4.36 1.63 13.82
C LEU A 197 -3.52 0.74 12.89
N TYR A 198 -3.35 -0.54 13.23
CA TYR A 198 -2.67 -1.49 12.35
C TYR A 198 -3.45 -1.67 11.04
N LEU A 199 -4.76 -1.89 11.11
CA LEU A 199 -5.61 -2.06 9.92
C LEU A 199 -5.60 -0.82 9.03
N ILE A 200 -5.71 0.37 9.60
CA ILE A 200 -5.65 1.64 8.86
C ILE A 200 -4.30 1.77 8.15
N ARG A 201 -3.19 1.65 8.88
CA ARG A 201 -1.85 1.80 8.30
C ARG A 201 -1.56 0.75 7.23
N ARG A 202 -2.01 -0.50 7.43
CA ARG A 202 -1.83 -1.57 6.45
C ARG A 202 -2.63 -1.28 5.18
N SER A 203 -3.84 -0.75 5.32
CA SER A 203 -4.69 -0.38 4.18
C SER A 203 -4.10 0.79 3.38
N TYR A 204 -3.65 1.86 4.04
CA TYR A 204 -2.92 2.94 3.36
C TYR A 204 -1.65 2.43 2.67
N ALA A 205 -0.90 1.51 3.28
CA ALA A 205 0.28 0.93 2.64
C ALA A 205 -0.05 0.19 1.34
N TYR A 206 -1.18 -0.53 1.28
CA TYR A 206 -1.66 -1.11 0.03
C TYR A 206 -2.02 -0.03 -0.99
N ILE A 207 -2.82 0.97 -0.60
CA ILE A 207 -3.22 2.07 -1.48
C ILE A 207 -1.99 2.76 -2.08
N TYR A 208 -1.01 3.15 -1.26
CA TYR A 208 0.21 3.79 -1.77
C TYR A 208 1.03 2.86 -2.66
N SER A 209 1.15 1.58 -2.30
CA SER A 209 1.83 0.60 -3.15
C SER A 209 1.14 0.46 -4.51
N PHE A 210 -0.19 0.56 -4.54
CA PHE A 210 -0.98 0.51 -5.75
C PHE A 210 -0.85 1.78 -6.56
N MET A 211 -0.93 2.97 -5.95
CA MET A 211 -0.73 4.25 -6.64
C MET A 211 0.64 4.35 -7.31
N ILE A 212 1.68 3.79 -6.67
CA ILE A 212 3.03 3.75 -7.24
C ILE A 212 3.11 2.72 -8.39
N ALA A 213 2.43 1.58 -8.28
CA ALA A 213 2.45 0.51 -9.27
C ALA A 213 1.51 0.77 -10.46
N SER A 214 0.44 1.56 -10.26
CA SER A 214 -0.48 1.98 -11.31
C SER A 214 0.14 3.15 -12.07
N GLU A 215 0.66 2.89 -13.26
CA GLU A 215 0.80 3.97 -14.23
C GLU A 215 -0.61 4.39 -14.67
N PRO A 216 -0.93 5.70 -14.73
CA PRO A 216 -2.25 6.14 -15.15
C PRO A 216 -2.42 5.89 -16.65
N VAL A 217 -2.83 4.68 -17.03
CA VAL A 217 -3.37 4.44 -18.37
C VAL A 217 -4.77 5.02 -18.39
N SER A 218 -4.96 6.08 -19.14
CA SER A 218 -6.23 6.79 -19.21
C SER A 218 -7.40 5.86 -19.56
N GLU A 219 -8.54 6.00 -18.87
CA GLU A 219 -9.78 5.25 -19.14
C GLU A 219 -10.25 5.39 -20.60
N ALA A 220 -9.89 6.49 -21.25
CA ALA A 220 -10.15 6.73 -22.66
C ALA A 220 -9.56 5.64 -23.57
N LEU A 221 -8.55 4.90 -23.10
CA LEU A 221 -7.92 3.80 -23.84
C LEU A 221 -8.58 2.44 -23.59
N LEU A 222 -9.44 2.29 -22.57
CA LEU A 222 -10.12 1.02 -22.27
C LEU A 222 -10.93 0.47 -23.45
N PRO A 223 -11.70 1.27 -24.21
CA PRO A 223 -12.40 0.77 -25.39
C PRO A 223 -11.45 0.21 -26.45
N ILE A 224 -10.29 0.86 -26.64
CA ILE A 224 -9.26 0.46 -27.61
C ILE A 224 -8.60 -0.85 -27.15
N TYR A 225 -8.21 -0.92 -25.87
CA TYR A 225 -7.65 -2.11 -25.24
C TYR A 225 -8.58 -3.32 -25.36
N ASN A 226 -9.87 -3.16 -25.02
CA ASN A 226 -10.85 -4.24 -25.10
C ASN A 226 -11.03 -4.75 -26.54
N GLN A 227 -11.03 -3.84 -27.52
CA GLN A 227 -11.10 -4.21 -28.93
C GLN A 227 -9.85 -4.99 -29.38
N LEU A 228 -8.66 -4.58 -28.96
CA LEU A 228 -7.40 -5.30 -29.24
C LEU A 228 -7.36 -6.68 -28.57
N GLN A 229 -7.83 -6.80 -27.32
CA GLN A 229 -7.89 -8.08 -26.62
C GLN A 229 -8.87 -9.05 -27.28
N THR A 230 -10.06 -8.58 -27.66
CA THR A 230 -11.03 -9.41 -28.41
C THR A 230 -10.42 -9.87 -29.73
N LEU A 231 -9.80 -8.97 -30.48
CA LEU A 231 -9.14 -9.29 -31.74
C LEU A 231 -8.03 -10.34 -31.56
N LYS A 232 -7.19 -10.17 -30.52
CA LYS A 232 -6.15 -11.15 -30.16
C LYS A 232 -6.75 -12.52 -29.87
N ARG A 233 -7.83 -12.60 -29.10
CA ARG A 233 -8.52 -13.87 -28.81
C ARG A 233 -9.01 -14.54 -30.09
N CYS A 234 -9.69 -13.80 -30.96
CA CYS A 234 -10.18 -14.35 -32.22
C CYS A 234 -9.02 -14.83 -33.13
N LEU A 235 -7.93 -14.08 -33.23
CA LEU A 235 -6.74 -14.49 -34.00
C LEU A 235 -6.06 -15.74 -33.41
N VAL A 236 -6.02 -15.86 -32.08
CA VAL A 236 -5.52 -17.06 -31.39
C VAL A 236 -6.42 -18.27 -31.67
N GLU A 237 -7.74 -18.09 -31.71
CA GLU A 237 -8.69 -19.14 -32.07
C GLU A 237 -8.54 -19.59 -33.52
N VAL A 238 -8.41 -18.66 -34.47
CA VAL A 238 -8.10 -18.97 -35.87
C VAL A 238 -6.82 -19.81 -35.96
N LYS A 239 -5.75 -19.42 -35.24
CA LYS A 239 -4.50 -20.19 -35.19
C LYS A 239 -4.72 -21.59 -34.62
N LYS A 240 -5.49 -21.74 -33.54
CA LYS A 240 -5.79 -23.04 -32.92
C LYS A 240 -6.61 -23.96 -33.82
N ASN A 241 -7.48 -23.40 -34.65
CA ASN A 241 -8.36 -24.15 -35.56
C ASN A 241 -7.71 -24.49 -36.92
N GLY A 242 -6.37 -24.48 -36.99
CA GLY A 242 -5.64 -24.85 -38.21
C GLY A 242 -5.23 -23.68 -39.11
N GLY A 243 -5.44 -22.44 -38.66
CA GLY A 243 -5.08 -21.24 -39.41
C GLY A 243 -6.13 -20.86 -40.45
N VAL A 244 -5.71 -20.09 -41.45
CA VAL A 244 -6.57 -19.66 -42.57
C VAL A 244 -6.21 -20.43 -43.84
N THR A 245 -7.21 -20.74 -44.67
CA THR A 245 -6.98 -21.37 -45.98
C THR A 245 -6.72 -20.35 -47.08
N SER A 246 -7.14 -19.10 -46.85
CA SER A 246 -6.89 -17.96 -47.74
C SER A 246 -6.59 -16.68 -46.96
N VAL A 247 -5.73 -15.82 -47.52
CA VAL A 247 -5.43 -14.49 -46.98
C VAL A 247 -6.69 -13.62 -46.80
N ARG A 248 -7.74 -13.86 -47.62
CA ARG A 248 -9.01 -13.12 -47.51
C ARG A 248 -9.71 -13.32 -46.18
N GLU A 249 -9.53 -14.47 -45.53
CA GLU A 249 -10.11 -14.76 -44.21
C GLU A 249 -9.50 -13.87 -43.12
N LEU A 250 -8.32 -13.30 -43.35
CA LEU A 250 -7.68 -12.34 -42.44
C LEU A 250 -8.20 -10.91 -42.61
N TYR A 251 -8.95 -10.61 -43.67
CA TYR A 251 -9.39 -9.25 -43.99
C TYR A 251 -10.22 -8.58 -42.89
N PRO A 252 -11.19 -9.24 -42.24
CA PRO A 252 -11.94 -8.62 -41.14
C PRO A 252 -11.02 -8.19 -39.98
N TYR A 253 -10.00 -8.99 -39.66
CA TYR A 253 -9.05 -8.70 -38.60
C TYR A 253 -8.11 -7.54 -38.98
N SER A 254 -7.61 -7.55 -40.22
CA SER A 254 -6.76 -6.48 -40.77
C SER A 254 -7.52 -5.15 -40.84
N MET A 255 -8.77 -5.16 -41.32
CA MET A 255 -9.63 -3.98 -41.31
C MET A 255 -9.86 -3.44 -39.90
N LYS A 256 -10.05 -4.33 -38.92
CA LYS A 256 -10.22 -3.89 -37.53
C LYS A 256 -8.94 -3.31 -36.94
N LEU A 257 -7.77 -3.89 -37.22
CA LEU A 257 -6.47 -3.33 -36.82
C LEU A 257 -6.24 -1.96 -37.43
N ASN A 258 -6.46 -1.82 -38.74
CA ASN A 258 -6.31 -0.54 -39.44
C ASN A 258 -7.26 0.51 -38.88
N SER A 259 -8.51 0.12 -38.57
CA SER A 259 -9.47 1.01 -37.92
C SER A 259 -9.00 1.49 -36.54
N LEU A 260 -8.30 0.65 -35.77
CA LEU A 260 -7.74 1.01 -34.48
C LEU A 260 -6.48 1.88 -34.65
N ASP A 261 -5.63 1.56 -35.63
CA ASP A 261 -4.40 2.31 -35.90
C ASP A 261 -4.70 3.73 -36.42
N ASN A 262 -5.78 3.89 -37.20
CA ASN A 262 -6.28 5.20 -37.63
C ASN A 262 -6.76 6.11 -36.48
N MET A 263 -6.93 5.57 -35.26
CA MET A 263 -7.19 6.39 -34.07
C MET A 263 -5.92 7.05 -33.52
N ARG A 264 -4.76 6.76 -34.12
CA ARG A 264 -3.47 7.34 -33.75
C ARG A 264 -3.13 8.54 -34.64
N VAL A 265 -2.53 9.55 -34.03
CA VAL A 265 -1.88 10.68 -34.69
C VAL A 265 -0.45 10.75 -34.16
N ASP A 266 0.54 10.77 -35.04
CA ASP A 266 1.97 10.76 -34.71
C ASP A 266 2.38 9.63 -33.74
N GLY A 267 1.84 8.42 -33.97
CA GLY A 267 2.12 7.24 -33.15
C GLY A 267 1.43 7.21 -31.79
N LYS A 268 0.55 8.18 -31.49
CA LYS A 268 -0.17 8.29 -30.23
C LYS A 268 -1.67 8.21 -30.44
N PHE A 269 -2.39 7.47 -29.60
CA PHE A 269 -3.85 7.50 -29.61
C PHE A 269 -4.35 8.89 -29.21
N ILE A 270 -5.34 9.40 -29.93
CA ILE A 270 -6.06 10.63 -29.61
C ILE A 270 -7.50 10.25 -29.27
N VAL A 271 -7.98 10.65 -28.10
CA VAL A 271 -9.37 10.41 -27.68
C VAL A 271 -9.96 11.74 -27.22
N ASN A 272 -11.09 12.14 -27.81
CA ASN A 272 -11.76 13.42 -27.56
C ASN A 272 -10.87 14.66 -27.76
N GLY A 273 -9.87 14.58 -28.66
CA GLY A 273 -8.97 15.69 -28.98
C GLY A 273 -7.70 15.76 -28.11
N ASP A 274 -7.60 14.91 -27.09
CA ASP A 274 -6.45 14.86 -26.19
C ASP A 274 -5.65 13.56 -26.34
N ILE A 275 -4.35 13.63 -26.01
CA ILE A 275 -3.44 12.49 -25.89
C ILE A 275 -3.70 11.84 -24.53
N PRO A 276 -4.31 10.64 -24.46
CA PRO A 276 -4.58 10.01 -23.17
C PRO A 276 -3.29 9.67 -22.44
N GLU A 277 -3.26 9.89 -21.13
CA GLU A 277 -2.11 9.59 -20.27
C GLU A 277 -1.77 8.09 -20.25
N GLY A 278 -0.49 7.77 -20.00
CA GLY A 278 0.00 6.40 -19.83
C GLY A 278 0.10 5.56 -21.12
N GLN A 279 -0.30 6.09 -22.28
CA GLN A 279 -0.24 5.34 -23.55
C GLN A 279 1.18 4.91 -23.98
N GLY A 280 2.22 5.61 -23.51
CA GLY A 280 3.62 5.30 -23.81
C GLY A 280 4.22 4.23 -22.90
N SER A 281 3.53 3.85 -21.83
CA SER A 281 4.00 2.81 -20.91
C SER A 281 3.55 1.39 -21.32
N VAL A 282 2.64 1.31 -22.29
CA VAL A 282 2.15 0.06 -22.87
C VAL A 282 2.96 -0.26 -24.14
N SER A 283 4.26 -0.53 -23.97
CA SER A 283 5.16 -0.94 -25.06
C SER A 283 5.81 -2.28 -24.76
#